data_AF-A0A9W6D216-F1
#
_entry.id   AF-A0A9W6D216-F1
#
_cell.length_a   1.000
_cell.length_b   1.000
_cell.length_c   1.000
_cell.angle_alpha   90.00
_cell.angle_beta   90.00
_cell.angle_gamma   90.00
#
_symmetry.space_group_name_H-M   'P 1'
#
loop_
_entity.id
_entity.type
_entity.pdbx_description
1 polymer ?
#
loop_
_entity_poly.entity_id
_entity_poly.type
_entity_poly.pdbx_seq_one_letter_code
_entity_poly.pdbx_strand_id
1 'polypeptide(L)'
;MKKTAKCLIVLVTMLLFLAGCDSFLSTPIGKILENPRKYADRSVTISGEVTEVFSLMVVRYFVIKDKTGQIAVVTDKPLPRKGTEITVHGMVKEAFSMGDQQLLVLVEDSGKKE
;
A
#
# COMPACT_ATOMS: atom_id res chain seq x y z
N MET A 1 27.00 -32.45 -23.99
CA MET A 1 26.20 -31.28 -24.42
C MET A 1 24.82 -31.17 -23.74
N LYS A 2 24.22 -32.23 -23.16
CA LYS A 2 22.88 -32.18 -22.54
C LYS A 2 22.85 -31.66 -21.07
N LYS A 3 24.00 -31.65 -20.39
CA LYS A 3 24.13 -31.23 -18.97
C LYS A 3 24.17 -29.70 -18.80
N THR A 4 24.77 -29.00 -19.76
CA THR A 4 24.89 -27.53 -19.77
C THR A 4 23.53 -26.85 -20.02
N ALA A 5 22.68 -27.45 -20.85
CA ALA A 5 21.32 -26.96 -21.11
C ALA A 5 20.41 -27.05 -19.87
N LYS A 6 20.56 -28.10 -19.04
CA LYS A 6 19.82 -28.23 -17.77
C LYS A 6 20.24 -27.19 -16.73
N CYS A 7 21.54 -26.90 -16.60
CA CYS A 7 22.01 -25.82 -15.73
C CYS A 7 21.45 -24.46 -16.16
N LEU A 8 21.41 -24.19 -17.47
CA LEU A 8 20.93 -22.90 -17.97
C LEU A 8 19.43 -22.68 -17.69
N ILE A 9 18.62 -23.73 -17.82
CA ILE A 9 17.18 -23.67 -17.52
C ILE A 9 16.92 -23.43 -16.03
N VAL A 10 17.68 -24.08 -15.13
CA VAL A 10 17.57 -23.88 -13.67
C VAL A 10 18.01 -22.48 -13.25
N LEU A 11 19.04 -21.94 -13.89
CA LEU A 11 19.53 -20.59 -13.61
C LEU A 11 18.48 -19.53 -14.00
N VAL A 12 17.84 -19.69 -15.16
CA VAL A 12 16.80 -18.77 -15.65
C VAL A 12 15.56 -18.82 -14.76
N THR A 13 15.09 -19.99 -14.33
CA THR A 13 13.94 -20.08 -13.42
C THR A 13 14.21 -19.50 -12.03
N MET A 14 15.45 -19.57 -11.53
CA MET A 14 15.84 -18.91 -10.26
C MET A 14 15.79 -17.38 -10.36
N LEU A 15 16.24 -16.82 -11.49
CA LEU A 15 16.22 -15.37 -11.74
C LEU A 15 14.80 -14.79 -11.87
N LEU A 16 13.85 -15.58 -12.39
CA LEU A 16 12.44 -15.18 -12.50
C LEU A 16 11.72 -15.08 -11.14
N PHE A 17 12.22 -15.76 -10.09
CA PHE A 17 11.61 -15.69 -8.75
C PHE A 17 11.95 -14.40 -7.97
N LEU A 18 13.00 -13.66 -8.35
CA LEU A 18 13.38 -12.43 -7.64
C LEU A 18 12.55 -11.19 -8.05
N ALA A 19 11.77 -11.28 -9.14
CA ALA A 19 11.02 -10.13 -9.67
C ALA A 19 9.67 -9.85 -8.96
N GLY A 20 9.30 -10.63 -7.93
CA GLY A 20 7.99 -10.55 -7.27
C GLY A 20 7.96 -9.97 -5.85
N CYS A 21 9.08 -9.46 -5.31
CA CYS A 21 9.18 -9.06 -3.89
C CYS A 21 8.72 -7.63 -3.55
N ASP A 22 8.20 -6.85 -4.50
CA ASP A 22 7.79 -5.47 -4.21
C ASP A 22 6.51 -5.40 -3.34
N SER A 23 5.59 -6.34 -3.52
CA SER A 23 4.30 -6.35 -2.80
C SER A 23 4.44 -6.68 -1.30
N PHE A 24 5.54 -7.32 -0.90
CA PHE A 24 5.81 -7.71 0.49
C PHE A 24 6.50 -6.59 1.30
N LEU A 25 7.10 -5.60 0.63
CA LEU A 25 7.80 -4.51 1.29
C LEU A 25 6.86 -3.33 1.50
N SER A 26 6.88 -2.76 2.71
CA SER A 26 6.14 -1.53 2.99
C SER A 26 6.72 -0.38 2.18
N THR A 27 5.86 0.27 1.40
CA THR A 27 6.14 1.52 0.69
C THR A 27 6.16 2.67 1.72
N PRO A 28 7.24 3.46 1.79
CA PRO A 28 7.29 4.63 2.67
C PRO A 28 6.21 5.63 2.28
N ILE A 29 5.46 6.13 3.26
CA ILE A 29 4.33 7.04 3.05
C ILE A 29 4.80 8.33 2.34
N GLY A 30 5.96 8.86 2.71
CA GLY A 30 6.55 10.03 2.08
C GLY A 30 6.75 9.88 0.57
N LYS A 31 7.11 8.68 0.08
CA LYS A 31 7.25 8.46 -1.38
C LYS A 31 5.92 8.59 -2.13
N ILE A 32 4.82 8.18 -1.48
CA ILE A 32 3.46 8.32 -2.04
C ILE A 32 3.09 9.80 -2.11
N LEU A 33 3.37 10.55 -1.03
CA LEU A 33 3.08 11.99 -0.94
C LEU A 33 3.93 12.84 -1.89
N GLU A 34 5.19 12.48 -2.12
CA GLU A 34 6.09 13.17 -3.03
C GLU A 34 5.69 13.00 -4.51
N ASN A 35 5.13 11.84 -4.87
CA ASN A 35 4.73 11.53 -6.26
C ASN A 35 3.31 10.97 -6.38
N PRO A 36 2.26 11.72 -6.00
CA PRO A 36 0.88 11.24 -5.97
C PRO A 36 0.42 10.55 -7.27
N ARG A 37 0.68 11.17 -8.42
CA ARG A 37 0.29 10.67 -9.74
C ARG A 37 0.91 9.33 -10.11
N LYS A 38 2.11 9.02 -9.59
CA LYS A 38 2.78 7.73 -9.82
C LYS A 38 2.05 6.59 -9.11
N TYR A 39 1.49 6.89 -7.94
CA TYR A 39 0.83 5.92 -7.08
C TYR A 39 -0.69 5.89 -7.24
N ALA A 40 -1.28 6.91 -7.88
CA ALA A 40 -2.69 6.93 -8.23
C ALA A 40 -3.14 5.61 -8.89
N ASP A 41 -4.21 5.05 -8.35
CA ASP A 41 -4.82 3.77 -8.72
C ASP A 41 -3.90 2.53 -8.60
N ARG A 42 -2.79 2.64 -7.85
CA ARG A 42 -1.89 1.50 -7.57
C ARG A 42 -2.12 0.93 -6.17
N SER A 43 -2.08 -0.39 -6.09
CA SER A 43 -2.03 -1.11 -4.82
C SER A 43 -0.63 -1.02 -4.20
N VAL A 44 -0.58 -0.61 -2.94
CA VAL A 44 0.64 -0.50 -2.14
C VAL A 44 0.39 -1.06 -0.75
N THR A 45 1.48 -1.43 -0.07
CA THR A 45 1.48 -1.82 1.34
C THR A 45 2.15 -0.70 2.12
N ILE A 46 1.58 -0.25 3.22
CA ILE A 46 2.16 0.75 4.13
C ILE A 46 2.18 0.21 5.56
N SER A 47 3.14 0.64 6.37
CA SER A 47 3.30 0.25 7.77
C SER A 47 3.62 1.47 8.62
N GLY A 48 3.02 1.55 9.81
CA GLY A 48 3.31 2.63 10.76
C GLY A 48 2.37 2.62 11.97
N GLU A 49 2.47 3.66 12.77
CA GLU A 49 1.66 3.86 13.97
C GLU A 49 0.33 4.55 13.63
N VAL A 50 -0.78 4.05 14.18
CA VAL A 50 -2.08 4.73 14.09
C VAL A 50 -2.12 5.94 15.00
N THR A 51 -2.12 7.15 14.45
CA THR A 51 -2.08 8.39 15.24
C THR A 51 -3.46 8.99 15.49
N GLU A 52 -4.43 8.75 14.60
CA GLU A 52 -5.78 9.30 14.68
C GLU A 52 -6.80 8.28 14.18
N VAL A 53 -8.01 8.32 14.75
CA VAL A 53 -9.12 7.43 14.40
C VAL A 53 -10.39 8.27 14.36
N PHE A 54 -11.16 8.17 13.28
CA PHE A 54 -12.40 8.90 13.09
C PHE A 54 -13.51 7.98 12.59
N SER A 55 -14.68 8.10 13.21
CA SER A 55 -15.86 7.31 12.87
C SER A 55 -17.09 8.21 12.78
N LEU A 56 -17.63 8.36 11.58
CA LEU A 56 -18.93 8.99 11.33
C LEU A 56 -19.85 7.94 10.73
N MET A 57 -21.18 8.08 10.89
CA MET A 57 -22.18 7.09 10.45
C MET A 57 -21.94 6.53 9.03
N VAL A 58 -21.41 7.33 8.11
CA VAL A 58 -21.22 6.96 6.69
C VAL A 58 -19.76 6.68 6.33
N VAL A 59 -18.78 7.23 7.05
CA VAL A 59 -17.36 7.15 6.68
C VAL A 59 -16.52 6.83 7.91
N ARG A 60 -15.65 5.84 7.78
CA ARG A 60 -14.67 5.42 8.78
C ARG A 60 -13.28 5.57 8.19
N TYR A 61 -12.41 6.29 8.90
CA TYR A 61 -11.02 6.43 8.50
C TYR A 61 -10.10 6.55 9.72
N PHE A 62 -8.83 6.28 9.51
CA PHE A 62 -7.78 6.48 10.51
C PHE A 62 -6.51 6.97 9.82
N VAL A 63 -5.58 7.54 10.59
CA VAL A 63 -4.31 8.05 10.06
C VAL A 63 -3.18 7.13 10.51
N ILE A 64 -2.38 6.68 9.55
CA ILE A 64 -1.11 5.99 9.82
C ILE A 64 0.03 6.99 9.63
N LYS A 65 1.00 6.99 10.53
CA LYS A 65 2.25 7.71 10.43
C LYS A 65 3.44 6.75 10.43
N ASP A 66 4.32 6.93 9.47
CA ASP A 66 5.64 6.28 9.45
C ASP A 66 6.74 7.32 9.66
N LYS A 67 8.01 6.94 9.45
CA LYS A 67 9.15 7.85 9.59
C LYS A 67 9.21 8.95 8.52
N THR A 68 8.44 8.83 7.44
CA THR A 68 8.53 9.63 6.22
C THR A 68 7.29 10.49 5.96
N GLY A 69 6.14 10.16 6.57
CA GLY A 69 4.93 10.94 6.43
C GLY A 69 3.73 10.31 7.14
N GLN A 70 2.56 10.85 6.86
CA GLN A 70 1.29 10.33 7.36
C GLN A 70 0.23 10.33 6.25
N ILE A 71 -0.66 9.34 6.27
CA ILE A 71 -1.73 9.20 5.28
C ILE A 71 -3.02 8.70 5.93
N ALA A 72 -4.16 9.19 5.44
CA ALA A 72 -5.47 8.72 5.84
C ALA A 72 -5.83 7.42 5.10
N VAL A 73 -6.29 6.43 5.86
CA VAL A 73 -6.78 5.15 5.37
C VAL A 73 -8.28 5.10 5.60
N VAL A 74 -9.05 5.01 4.52
CA VAL A 74 -10.50 4.77 4.58
C VAL A 74 -10.71 3.27 4.56
N THR A 75 -11.50 2.76 5.51
CA THR A 75 -11.73 1.32 5.66
C THR A 75 -13.20 1.02 5.97
N ASP A 76 -13.66 -0.15 5.53
CA ASP A 76 -14.93 -0.73 5.96
C ASP A 76 -14.76 -1.74 7.12
N LYS A 77 -13.52 -2.04 7.50
CA LYS A 77 -13.17 -2.92 8.62
C LYS A 77 -13.36 -2.22 9.97
N PRO A 78 -13.37 -2.98 11.08
CA PRO A 78 -13.29 -2.39 12.42
C PRO A 78 -12.08 -1.47 12.55
N LEU A 79 -12.28 -0.29 13.16
CA LEU A 79 -11.22 0.70 13.32
C LEU A 79 -10.12 0.16 14.26
N PRO A 80 -8.84 0.35 13.91
CA PRO A 80 -7.73 -0.06 14.76
C PRO A 80 -7.66 0.81 16.02
N ARG A 81 -6.90 0.35 17.02
CA ARG A 81 -6.63 1.15 18.22
C ARG A 81 -5.61 2.24 17.88
N LYS A 82 -5.83 3.45 18.41
CA LYS A 82 -4.82 4.51 18.36
C LYS A 82 -3.57 4.07 19.14
N GLY A 83 -2.39 4.39 18.61
CA GLY A 83 -1.08 4.06 19.17
C GLY A 83 -0.56 2.66 18.81
N THR A 84 -1.26 1.89 17.98
CA THR A 84 -0.78 0.57 17.53
C THR A 84 -0.03 0.67 16.22
N GLU A 85 1.08 -0.08 16.10
CA GLU A 85 1.79 -0.32 14.86
C GLU A 85 1.03 -1.35 14.02
N ILE A 86 0.67 -1.01 12.78
CA ILE A 86 -0.04 -1.91 11.86
C ILE A 86 0.52 -1.81 10.44
N THR A 87 0.23 -2.84 9.64
CA THR A 87 0.48 -2.86 8.20
C THR A 87 -0.84 -2.92 7.46
N VAL A 88 -1.01 -2.05 6.47
CA VAL A 88 -2.22 -1.92 5.65
C VAL A 88 -1.85 -2.11 4.19
N HIS A 89 -2.67 -2.89 3.47
CA HIS A 89 -2.58 -3.02 2.03
C HIS A 89 -3.81 -2.37 1.39
N GLY A 90 -3.62 -1.61 0.32
CA GLY A 90 -4.75 -1.09 -0.44
C GLY A 90 -4.32 -0.20 -1.61
N MET A 91 -5.29 0.38 -2.29
CA MET A 91 -5.11 1.15 -3.52
C MET A 91 -5.11 2.65 -3.26
N VAL A 92 -4.02 3.35 -3.58
CA VAL A 92 -3.99 4.82 -3.48
C VAL A 92 -4.99 5.43 -4.45
N LYS A 93 -6.01 6.11 -3.95
CA LYS A 93 -6.95 6.95 -4.70
C LYS A 93 -6.66 8.41 -4.40
N GLU A 94 -7.17 9.31 -5.23
CA GLU A 94 -7.27 10.72 -4.90
C GLU A 94 -8.64 10.97 -4.26
N ALA A 95 -8.67 11.31 -2.97
CA ALA A 95 -9.90 11.64 -2.26
C ALA A 95 -10.44 13.03 -2.56
N PHE A 96 -9.57 14.01 -2.85
CA PHE A 96 -10.01 15.38 -3.10
C PHE A 96 -8.99 16.11 -3.97
N SER A 97 -9.44 16.81 -5.02
CA SER A 97 -8.59 17.69 -5.82
C SER A 97 -9.24 19.07 -5.85
N MET A 98 -8.54 20.11 -5.38
CA MET A 98 -9.01 21.50 -5.46
C MET A 98 -7.86 22.38 -5.95
N GLY A 99 -7.89 22.76 -7.23
CA GLY A 99 -6.80 23.51 -7.86
C GLY A 99 -5.51 22.67 -7.92
N ASP A 100 -4.42 23.19 -7.34
CA ASP A 100 -3.12 22.51 -7.27
C ASP A 100 -2.99 21.60 -6.05
N GLN A 101 -4.02 21.49 -5.20
CA GLN A 101 -3.99 20.65 -4.00
C GLN A 101 -4.69 19.32 -4.25
N GLN A 102 -3.94 18.22 -4.12
CA GLN A 102 -4.46 16.85 -4.22
C GLN A 102 -4.38 16.16 -2.85
N LEU A 103 -5.51 15.69 -2.33
CA LEU A 103 -5.63 14.82 -1.17
C LEU A 103 -5.73 13.39 -1.69
N LEU A 104 -4.76 12.53 -1.39
CA LEU A 104 -4.81 11.10 -1.70
C LEU A 104 -5.39 10.29 -0.53
N VAL A 105 -6.25 9.32 -0.80
CA VAL A 105 -6.79 8.33 0.13
C VAL A 105 -6.65 6.95 -0.45
N LEU A 106 -6.17 6.00 0.35
CA LEU A 106 -6.03 4.62 -0.09
C LEU A 106 -7.29 3.79 0.26
N VAL A 107 -7.88 3.10 -0.74
CA VAL A 107 -9.06 2.22 -0.62
C VAL A 107 -8.63 0.76 -0.57
N GLU A 108 -9.01 0.05 0.49
CA GLU A 108 -8.64 -1.35 0.73
C GLU A 108 -9.51 -2.34 -0.05
N ASP A 109 -8.89 -3.39 -0.62
CA ASP A 109 -9.58 -4.40 -1.41
C ASP A 109 -10.38 -5.37 -0.52
N SER A 110 -11.64 -5.57 -0.88
CA SER A 110 -12.55 -6.48 -0.19
C SER A 110 -12.47 -7.83 -0.89
N GLY A 111 -11.71 -8.78 -0.34
CA GLY A 111 -11.42 -10.09 -0.96
C GLY A 111 -12.60 -11.04 -1.26
N LYS A 112 -13.76 -10.55 -1.70
CA LYS A 112 -14.85 -11.35 -2.26
C LYS A 112 -14.55 -11.65 -3.73
N LYS A 113 -14.06 -12.85 -3.99
CA LYS A 113 -14.19 -13.49 -5.30
C LYS A 113 -15.66 -13.91 -5.47
N GLU A 114 -16.28 -13.48 -6.56
CA GLU A 114 -17.50 -14.10 -7.11
C GLU A 114 -17.23 -15.55 -7.55
#